data_AF-A0A1G3RM73-F1
#
_entry.id   AF-A0A1G3RM73-F1
#
_cell.length_a   1.000
_cell.length_b   1.000
_cell.length_c   1.000
_cell.angle_alpha   90.00
_cell.angle_beta   90.00
_cell.angle_gamma   90.00
#
_symmetry.space_group_name_H-M   'P 1'
#
loop_
_entity.id
_entity.type
_entity.pdbx_description
1 polymer ?
#
loop_
_entity_poly.entity_id
_entity_poly.type
_entity_poly.pdbx_seq_one_letter_code
_entity_poly.pdbx_strand_id
1 'polypeptide(L)'
;MEQLLNEIRISYIDPGINQLLGETPEKAENSPYAMRFNQSEEYFIEFDTPLIIPHFPIHHDIRRPVPDADYAHTLKDVIKQMVALLPACFSGLTYFFDPAEILKPCFYRLYKVGDETYLYLLRLDLLAKPFEAEIIERGTNDTTQAYSTRRLYLESEIIPLEAVMWESGKVKAFRIKQMISQTWIGESGKGYLVRGIWMDTDLSKFFTRLFVPADRKIYPYFPLFCKYKTICGFSPILSSEGRRNIIPLLHHAIKFFLPEIEGIQEALKNEDFSLKLPIFTSLHQKIPEAWMAPLMSFSVEAYLNDREHKEYALHHVHTKN
;
A
#
# COMPACT_ATOMS: atom_id res chain seq x y z
N MET A 1 -8.10 -24.51 2.40
CA MET A 1 -6.83 -24.46 1.65
C MET A 1 -6.26 -23.09 1.95
N GLU A 2 -5.34 -23.00 2.90
CA GLU A 2 -4.68 -21.72 3.22
C GLU A 2 -4.05 -21.18 1.95
N GLN A 3 -4.46 -19.99 1.54
CA GLN A 3 -3.62 -19.17 0.66
C GLN A 3 -2.25 -19.12 1.33
N LEU A 4 -1.24 -19.68 0.67
CA LEU A 4 0.15 -19.57 1.08
C LEU A 4 0.45 -18.07 1.22
N LEU A 5 0.41 -17.55 2.46
CA LEU A 5 0.54 -16.12 2.82
C LEU A 5 1.89 -15.49 2.40
N ASN A 6 2.77 -16.30 1.83
CA ASN A 6 4.09 -15.92 1.35
C ASN A 6 4.14 -15.68 -0.16
N GLU A 7 3.06 -15.86 -0.92
CA GLU A 7 3.06 -15.71 -2.37
C GLU A 7 1.96 -14.74 -2.87
N ILE A 8 2.34 -13.78 -3.71
CA ILE A 8 1.42 -12.96 -4.49
C ILE A 8 1.43 -13.50 -5.92
N ARG A 9 0.28 -14.00 -6.40
CA ARG A 9 0.18 -14.67 -7.71
C ARG A 9 -0.35 -13.71 -8.78
N ILE A 10 0.28 -13.75 -9.95
CA ILE A 10 -0.19 -13.06 -11.15
C ILE A 10 -1.05 -14.04 -11.93
N SER A 11 -2.36 -13.78 -11.96
CA SER A 11 -3.30 -14.65 -12.66
C SER A 11 -3.38 -14.31 -14.15
N TYR A 12 -3.51 -13.03 -14.48
CA TYR A 12 -3.60 -12.56 -15.86
C TYR A 12 -3.02 -11.15 -16.01
N ILE A 13 -2.33 -10.90 -17.13
CA ILE A 13 -1.78 -9.60 -17.51
C ILE A 13 -2.58 -9.14 -18.72
N ASP A 14 -3.35 -8.06 -18.57
CA ASP A 14 -4.16 -7.51 -19.66
C ASP A 14 -3.29 -6.69 -20.63
N PRO A 15 -3.11 -7.10 -21.90
CA PRO A 15 -2.26 -6.37 -22.83
C PRO A 15 -2.77 -4.97 -23.13
N GLY A 16 -4.10 -4.77 -23.16
CA GLY A 16 -4.73 -3.50 -23.52
C GLY A 16 -4.60 -2.44 -22.41
N ILE A 17 -4.68 -2.84 -21.15
CA ILE A 17 -4.38 -1.96 -20.00
C ILE A 17 -2.88 -1.69 -19.96
N ASN A 18 -2.03 -2.72 -20.09
CA ASN A 18 -0.59 -2.53 -20.00
C ASN A 18 -0.01 -1.68 -21.15
N GLN A 19 -0.61 -1.74 -22.35
CA GLN A 19 -0.27 -0.81 -23.42
C GLN A 19 -0.57 0.65 -23.02
N LEU A 20 -1.76 0.91 -22.47
CA LEU A 20 -2.15 2.24 -21.99
C LEU A 20 -1.18 2.77 -20.91
N LEU A 21 -0.76 1.91 -19.97
CA LEU A 21 0.25 2.29 -18.97
C LEU A 21 1.60 2.58 -19.62
N GLY A 22 2.00 1.79 -20.63
CA GLY A 22 3.25 1.95 -21.36
C GLY A 22 3.34 3.22 -22.22
N GLU A 23 2.20 3.79 -22.60
CA GLU A 23 2.11 5.05 -23.35
C GLU A 23 2.25 6.29 -22.44
N THR A 24 2.30 6.10 -21.13
CA THR A 24 2.45 7.19 -20.16
C THR A 24 3.86 7.79 -20.21
N PRO A 25 4.02 9.11 -20.41
CA PRO A 25 5.34 9.72 -20.48
C PRO A 25 6.12 9.59 -19.16
N GLU A 26 7.43 9.33 -19.25
CA GLU A 26 8.29 9.14 -18.07
C GLU A 26 8.36 10.39 -17.17
N LYS A 27 8.24 11.58 -17.78
CA LYS A 27 8.24 12.88 -17.09
C LYS A 27 6.85 13.48 -16.89
N ALA A 28 5.80 12.68 -17.04
CA ALA A 28 4.45 13.17 -16.80
C ALA A 28 4.27 13.50 -15.31
N GLU A 29 3.51 14.55 -15.04
CA GLU A 29 3.19 14.98 -13.69
C GLU A 29 1.74 14.63 -13.38
N ASN A 30 1.49 14.24 -12.13
CA ASN A 30 0.13 14.05 -11.66
C ASN A 30 -0.58 15.40 -11.57
N SER A 31 -1.88 15.41 -11.84
CA SER A 31 -2.76 16.48 -11.39
C SER A 31 -2.62 16.64 -9.87
N PRO A 32 -2.80 17.85 -9.32
CA PRO A 32 -2.74 18.07 -7.88
C PRO A 32 -3.70 17.14 -7.12
N TYR A 33 -3.22 16.58 -6.01
CA TYR A 33 -4.03 15.78 -5.10
C TYR A 33 -3.59 16.02 -3.65
N ALA A 34 -4.54 15.92 -2.71
CA ALA A 34 -4.23 15.89 -1.29
C ALA A 34 -4.04 14.44 -0.82
N MET A 35 -3.11 14.21 0.10
CA MET A 35 -2.87 12.90 0.72
C MET A 35 -3.54 12.86 2.09
N ARG A 36 -4.41 11.88 2.33
CA ARG A 36 -5.25 11.86 3.53
C ARG A 36 -5.43 10.46 4.10
N PHE A 37 -5.86 10.40 5.36
CA PHE A 37 -6.37 9.19 5.99
C PHE A 37 -7.75 9.47 6.58
N ASN A 38 -8.65 8.51 6.45
CA ASN A 38 -9.99 8.61 7.05
C ASN A 38 -9.95 8.29 8.55
N GLN A 39 -11.12 8.29 9.19
CA GLN A 39 -11.25 7.96 10.61
C GLN A 39 -10.78 6.53 10.94
N SER A 40 -10.89 5.61 9.98
CA SER A 40 -10.46 4.22 10.09
C SER A 40 -8.99 3.99 9.69
N GLU A 41 -8.22 5.08 9.56
CA GLU A 41 -6.81 5.05 9.16
C GLU A 41 -6.56 4.48 7.74
N GLU A 42 -7.59 4.45 6.88
CA GLU A 42 -7.41 4.08 5.47
C GLU A 42 -6.87 5.26 4.68
N TYR A 43 -5.82 5.02 3.90
CA TYR A 43 -5.21 6.02 3.03
C TYR A 43 -6.06 6.27 1.78
N PHE A 44 -6.22 7.55 1.44
CA PHE A 44 -6.80 7.98 0.18
C PHE A 44 -6.14 9.24 -0.33
N ILE A 45 -6.26 9.46 -1.63
CA ILE A 45 -5.97 10.75 -2.25
C ILE A 45 -7.26 11.46 -2.63
N GLU A 46 -7.25 12.78 -2.54
CA GLU A 46 -8.39 13.62 -2.89
C GLU A 46 -8.04 14.54 -4.05
N PHE A 47 -8.88 14.54 -5.09
CA PHE A 47 -8.72 15.34 -6.30
C PHE A 47 -9.60 16.58 -6.28
N ASP A 48 -9.27 17.52 -7.15
CA ASP A 48 -10.14 18.66 -7.45
C ASP A 48 -11.34 18.29 -8.33
N THR A 49 -11.14 17.34 -9.25
CA THR A 49 -12.17 16.85 -10.16
C THR A 49 -12.62 15.45 -9.77
N PRO A 50 -13.92 15.13 -9.88
CA PRO A 50 -14.40 13.80 -9.57
C PRO A 50 -14.01 12.78 -10.65
N LEU A 51 -13.76 11.56 -10.20
CA LEU A 51 -13.70 10.34 -10.99
C LEU A 51 -15.11 9.73 -11.09
N ILE A 52 -15.41 9.13 -12.25
CA ILE A 52 -16.63 8.35 -12.43
C ILE A 52 -16.27 6.87 -12.44
N ILE A 53 -16.81 6.13 -11.47
CA ILE A 53 -16.67 4.68 -11.36
C ILE A 53 -17.98 4.04 -11.83
N PRO A 54 -17.98 3.32 -12.96
CA PRO A 54 -19.16 2.63 -13.49
C PRO A 54 -19.51 1.39 -12.66
N HIS A 55 -20.56 0.69 -13.08
CA HIS A 55 -20.90 -0.61 -12.53
C HIS A 55 -19.79 -1.63 -12.77
N PHE A 56 -19.42 -2.37 -11.72
CA PHE A 56 -18.59 -3.56 -11.80
C PHE A 56 -19.36 -4.78 -11.31
N PRO A 57 -19.08 -5.98 -11.84
CA PRO A 57 -19.58 -7.21 -11.25
C PRO A 57 -19.07 -7.36 -9.81
N ILE A 58 -19.91 -7.85 -8.91
CA ILE A 58 -19.52 -8.14 -7.52
C ILE A 58 -19.06 -9.59 -7.31
N HIS A 59 -19.24 -10.43 -8.34
CA HIS A 59 -18.91 -11.84 -8.33
C HIS A 59 -17.95 -12.17 -9.47
N HIS A 60 -16.96 -13.01 -9.18
CA HIS A 60 -16.07 -13.64 -10.16
C HIS A 60 -15.67 -15.01 -9.64
N ASP A 61 -15.63 -16.02 -10.51
CA ASP A 61 -15.15 -17.34 -10.10
C ASP A 61 -13.63 -17.28 -9.93
N ILE A 62 -13.15 -17.41 -8.69
CA ILE A 62 -11.72 -17.36 -8.35
C ILE A 62 -10.87 -18.37 -9.13
N ARG A 63 -11.47 -19.44 -9.65
CA ARG A 63 -10.79 -20.48 -10.46
C ARG A 63 -10.56 -20.04 -11.90
N ARG A 64 -11.23 -18.97 -12.35
CA ARG A 64 -11.05 -18.37 -13.69
C ARG A 64 -9.97 -17.30 -13.59
N PRO A 65 -8.75 -17.54 -14.11
CA PRO A 65 -7.65 -16.59 -13.93
C PRO A 65 -7.76 -15.35 -14.82
N VAL A 66 -8.63 -15.37 -15.83
CA VAL A 66 -8.85 -14.29 -16.79
C VAL A 66 -10.20 -13.63 -16.47
N PRO A 67 -10.28 -12.29 -16.44
CA PRO A 67 -11.55 -11.59 -16.23
C PRO A 67 -12.48 -11.76 -17.43
N ASP A 68 -13.77 -11.56 -17.20
CA ASP A 68 -14.74 -11.46 -18.30
C ASP A 68 -14.49 -10.19 -19.14
N ALA A 69 -14.86 -10.22 -20.42
CA ALA A 69 -14.54 -9.15 -21.38
C ALA A 69 -15.16 -7.81 -20.99
N ASP A 70 -16.40 -7.82 -20.49
CA ASP A 70 -17.10 -6.60 -20.06
C ASP A 70 -16.37 -5.94 -18.87
N TYR A 71 -15.96 -6.74 -17.88
CA TYR A 71 -15.14 -6.25 -16.76
C TYR A 71 -13.84 -5.60 -17.28
N ALA A 72 -13.13 -6.27 -18.18
CA ALA A 72 -11.85 -5.76 -18.70
C ALA A 72 -12.03 -4.45 -19.47
N HIS A 73 -13.11 -4.33 -20.25
CA HIS A 73 -13.46 -3.09 -20.97
C HIS A 73 -13.77 -1.94 -20.01
N THR A 74 -14.65 -2.19 -19.04
CA THR A 74 -15.03 -1.22 -18.00
C THR A 74 -13.83 -0.76 -17.19
N LEU A 75 -12.98 -1.70 -16.76
CA LEU A 75 -11.76 -1.37 -16.02
C LEU A 75 -10.83 -0.51 -16.87
N LYS A 76 -10.63 -0.85 -18.14
CA LYS A 76 -9.76 -0.08 -19.04
C LYS A 76 -10.21 1.39 -19.13
N ASP A 77 -11.50 1.67 -19.16
CA ASP A 77 -12.01 3.04 -19.20
C ASP A 77 -11.82 3.79 -17.87
N VAL A 78 -11.96 3.12 -16.74
CA VAL A 78 -11.59 3.68 -15.43
C VAL A 78 -10.09 3.99 -15.38
N ILE A 79 -9.24 3.06 -15.85
CA ILE A 79 -7.79 3.29 -15.88
C ILE A 79 -7.41 4.44 -16.82
N LYS A 80 -8.10 4.63 -17.95
CA LYS A 80 -7.87 5.83 -18.80
C LYS A 80 -8.13 7.12 -18.05
N GLN A 81 -9.23 7.21 -17.29
CA GLN A 81 -9.52 8.39 -16.46
C GLN A 81 -8.41 8.61 -15.43
N MET A 82 -7.98 7.53 -14.75
CA MET A 82 -6.95 7.60 -13.73
C MET A 82 -5.57 7.94 -14.31
N VAL A 83 -5.19 7.43 -15.48
CA VAL A 83 -3.93 7.77 -16.17
C VAL A 83 -3.93 9.23 -16.63
N ALA A 84 -5.08 9.78 -17.01
CA ALA A 84 -5.17 11.21 -17.33
C ALA A 84 -4.94 12.12 -16.10
N LEU A 85 -5.41 11.70 -14.92
CA LEU A 85 -5.23 12.47 -13.68
C LEU A 85 -3.88 12.18 -12.99
N LEU A 86 -3.40 10.94 -13.02
CA LEU A 86 -2.24 10.47 -12.28
C LEU A 86 -1.21 9.75 -13.18
N PRO A 87 -0.74 10.34 -14.29
CA PRO A 87 0.18 9.64 -15.17
C PRO A 87 1.49 9.21 -14.46
N ALA A 88 2.06 10.06 -13.59
CA ALA A 88 3.29 9.72 -12.86
C ALA A 88 3.12 8.50 -11.91
N CYS A 89 1.90 8.26 -11.41
CA CYS A 89 1.57 7.11 -10.57
C CYS A 89 1.77 5.80 -11.35
N PHE A 90 1.22 5.75 -12.57
CA PHE A 90 1.21 4.56 -13.41
C PHE A 90 2.49 4.34 -14.21
N SER A 91 3.38 5.34 -14.28
CA SER A 91 4.63 5.26 -15.02
C SER A 91 5.48 4.03 -14.64
N GLY A 92 5.68 3.16 -15.64
CA GLY A 92 6.42 1.90 -15.56
C GLY A 92 5.83 0.87 -14.60
N LEU A 93 4.54 0.95 -14.30
CA LEU A 93 3.80 -0.13 -13.63
C LEU A 93 3.30 -1.17 -14.64
N THR A 94 3.07 -2.38 -14.15
CA THR A 94 2.38 -3.45 -14.86
C THR A 94 1.10 -3.81 -14.12
N TYR A 95 -0.03 -3.74 -14.80
CA TYR A 95 -1.31 -4.23 -14.30
C TYR A 95 -1.37 -5.76 -14.36
N PHE A 96 -1.95 -6.35 -13.32
CA PHE A 96 -2.43 -7.73 -13.35
C PHE A 96 -3.80 -7.84 -12.68
N PHE A 97 -4.56 -8.83 -13.15
CA PHE A 97 -5.83 -9.19 -12.58
C PHE A 97 -5.63 -10.20 -11.43
N ASP A 98 -6.25 -9.91 -10.29
CA ASP A 98 -6.39 -10.83 -9.17
C ASP A 98 -7.87 -11.29 -9.07
N PRO A 99 -8.18 -12.57 -9.37
CA PRO A 99 -9.54 -13.07 -9.34
C PRO A 99 -10.13 -13.14 -7.92
N ALA A 100 -9.31 -12.99 -6.87
CA ALA A 100 -9.79 -12.90 -5.49
C ALA A 100 -10.21 -11.48 -5.09
N GLU A 101 -9.73 -10.45 -5.79
CA GLU A 101 -9.96 -9.04 -5.46
C GLU A 101 -10.36 -8.22 -6.70
N ILE A 102 -11.45 -8.60 -7.36
CA ILE A 102 -11.87 -7.98 -8.63
C ILE A 102 -12.20 -6.48 -8.55
N LEU A 103 -12.51 -5.96 -7.36
CA LEU A 103 -12.72 -4.52 -7.14
C LEU A 103 -11.47 -3.79 -6.66
N LYS A 104 -10.32 -4.48 -6.65
CA LYS A 104 -9.01 -3.92 -6.35
C LYS A 104 -8.01 -4.17 -7.48
N PRO A 105 -8.06 -3.42 -8.59
CA PRO A 105 -7.06 -3.56 -9.64
C PRO A 105 -5.64 -3.37 -9.08
N CYS A 106 -4.77 -4.31 -9.41
CA CYS A 106 -3.42 -4.41 -8.87
C CYS A 106 -2.38 -4.02 -9.92
N PHE A 107 -1.39 -3.23 -9.50
CA PHE A 107 -0.30 -2.76 -10.34
C PHE A 107 1.01 -2.98 -9.62
N TYR A 108 2.05 -3.40 -10.33
CA TYR A 108 3.33 -3.65 -9.70
C TYR A 108 4.52 -3.11 -10.47
N ARG A 109 5.64 -2.97 -9.76
CA ARG A 109 6.97 -2.75 -10.32
C ARG A 109 8.02 -3.40 -9.43
N LEU A 110 9.06 -3.96 -10.04
CA LEU A 110 10.21 -4.50 -9.31
C LEU A 110 11.32 -3.45 -9.21
N TYR A 111 11.97 -3.44 -8.05
CA TYR A 111 13.17 -2.64 -7.78
C TYR A 111 14.26 -3.55 -7.22
N LYS A 112 15.52 -3.22 -7.51
CA LYS A 112 16.69 -3.98 -7.04
C LYS A 112 17.65 -3.06 -6.30
N VAL A 113 18.13 -3.49 -5.14
CA VAL A 113 19.16 -2.79 -4.35
C VAL A 113 20.19 -3.81 -3.88
N GLY A 114 21.41 -3.74 -4.43
CA GLY A 114 22.39 -4.81 -4.27
C GLY A 114 21.82 -6.13 -4.81
N ASP A 115 21.83 -7.17 -4.00
CA ASP A 115 21.27 -8.49 -4.34
C ASP A 115 19.79 -8.66 -3.93
N GLU A 116 19.22 -7.69 -3.22
CA GLU A 116 17.85 -7.76 -2.72
C GLU A 116 16.84 -7.19 -3.73
N THR A 117 15.67 -7.83 -3.83
CA THR A 117 14.59 -7.42 -4.73
C THR A 117 13.37 -6.95 -3.94
N TYR A 118 12.74 -5.88 -4.39
CA TYR A 118 11.56 -5.27 -3.77
C TYR A 118 10.43 -5.19 -4.79
N LEU A 119 9.22 -5.55 -4.36
CA LEU A 119 7.98 -5.38 -5.09
C LEU A 119 7.32 -4.09 -4.64
N TYR A 120 7.17 -3.12 -5.52
CA TYR A 120 6.15 -2.10 -5.36
C TYR A 120 4.82 -2.66 -5.82
N LEU A 121 3.79 -2.55 -4.98
CA LEU A 121 2.44 -3.00 -5.24
C LEU A 121 1.44 -1.89 -4.91
N LEU A 122 0.74 -1.44 -5.94
CA LEU A 122 -0.35 -0.48 -5.87
C LEU A 122 -1.67 -1.23 -6.05
N ARG A 123 -2.59 -1.09 -5.11
CA ARG A 123 -3.98 -1.56 -5.24
C ARG A 123 -4.92 -0.37 -5.11
N LEU A 124 -5.82 -0.20 -6.06
CA LEU A 124 -6.83 0.86 -6.00
C LEU A 124 -8.14 0.27 -5.51
N ASP A 125 -8.87 0.92 -4.63
CA ASP A 125 -10.18 0.43 -4.16
C ASP A 125 -11.30 1.08 -4.99
N LEU A 126 -12.01 0.26 -5.78
CA LEU A 126 -13.14 0.69 -6.62
C LEU A 126 -14.49 0.54 -5.91
N LEU A 127 -14.52 0.18 -4.63
CA LEU A 127 -15.76 0.14 -3.86
C LEU A 127 -16.22 1.55 -3.50
N ALA A 128 -17.51 1.81 -3.74
CA ALA A 128 -18.15 3.03 -3.27
C ALA A 128 -18.12 3.07 -1.73
N LYS A 129 -17.43 4.06 -1.17
CA LYS A 129 -17.48 4.33 0.27
C LYS A 129 -18.79 5.05 0.60
N PRO A 130 -19.66 4.48 1.45
CA PRO A 130 -20.88 5.15 1.89
C PRO A 130 -20.53 6.54 2.44
N PHE A 131 -21.39 7.52 2.20
CA PHE A 131 -21.19 8.90 2.68
C PHE A 131 -20.01 9.67 2.05
N GLU A 132 -19.22 9.06 1.17
CA GLU A 132 -18.11 9.75 0.50
C GLU A 132 -18.24 9.75 -1.03
N ALA A 133 -19.11 8.89 -1.55
CA ALA A 133 -19.46 8.79 -2.97
C ALA A 133 -20.86 9.35 -3.24
N GLU A 134 -21.02 9.99 -4.39
CA GLU A 134 -22.32 10.34 -4.95
C GLU A 134 -22.79 9.23 -5.89
N ILE A 135 -23.88 8.55 -5.54
CA ILE A 135 -24.42 7.45 -6.35
C ILE A 135 -25.13 8.03 -7.58
N ILE A 136 -24.65 7.67 -8.76
CA ILE A 136 -25.23 8.06 -10.06
C ILE A 136 -26.33 7.08 -10.43
N GLU A 137 -26.02 5.78 -10.36
CA GLU A 137 -26.95 4.69 -10.66
C GLU A 137 -26.88 3.61 -9.58
N ARG A 138 -28.04 3.08 -9.19
CA ARG A 138 -28.14 2.03 -8.17
C ARG A 138 -27.54 0.73 -8.71
N GLY A 139 -26.82 0.02 -7.85
CA GLY A 139 -26.34 -1.33 -8.13
C GLY A 139 -27.47 -2.35 -8.07
N THR A 140 -27.12 -3.60 -8.39
CA THR A 140 -28.03 -4.74 -8.37
C THR A 140 -27.48 -5.82 -7.43
N ASN A 141 -28.09 -7.01 -7.43
CA ASN A 141 -27.54 -8.16 -6.72
C ASN A 141 -26.28 -8.73 -7.39
N ASP A 142 -25.97 -8.31 -8.62
CA ASP A 142 -24.84 -8.83 -9.39
C ASP A 142 -23.79 -7.75 -9.71
N THR A 143 -24.12 -6.47 -9.48
CA THR A 143 -23.27 -5.32 -9.82
C THR A 143 -23.21 -4.27 -8.71
N THR A 144 -22.06 -3.61 -8.58
CA THR A 144 -21.87 -2.45 -7.70
C THR A 144 -22.76 -1.28 -8.13
N GLN A 145 -22.88 -0.24 -7.32
CA GLN A 145 -23.39 1.05 -7.81
C GLN A 145 -22.42 1.68 -8.81
N ALA A 146 -22.92 2.52 -9.72
CA ALA A 146 -22.09 3.50 -10.41
C ALA A 146 -22.09 4.79 -9.60
N TYR A 147 -20.93 5.41 -9.43
CA TYR A 147 -20.76 6.55 -8.53
C TYR A 147 -19.70 7.54 -9.00
N SER A 148 -19.85 8.77 -8.52
CA SER A 148 -18.88 9.85 -8.65
C SER A 148 -18.16 10.05 -7.32
N THR A 149 -16.84 10.23 -7.34
CA THR A 149 -16.08 10.55 -6.13
C THR A 149 -14.86 11.41 -6.43
N ARG A 150 -14.48 12.26 -5.49
CA ARG A 150 -13.19 12.96 -5.50
C ARG A 150 -12.11 12.21 -4.72
N ARG A 151 -12.46 11.10 -4.06
CA ARG A 151 -11.58 10.36 -3.15
C ARG A 151 -11.25 8.99 -3.71
N LEU A 152 -9.97 8.73 -3.96
CA LEU A 152 -9.47 7.43 -4.40
C LEU A 152 -8.69 6.77 -3.26
N TYR A 153 -9.29 5.73 -2.70
CA TYR A 153 -8.67 4.87 -1.70
C TYR A 153 -7.69 3.91 -2.36
N LEU A 154 -6.52 3.73 -1.74
CA LEU A 154 -5.47 2.88 -2.32
C LEU A 154 -4.47 2.36 -1.28
N GLU A 155 -3.88 1.22 -1.60
CA GLU A 155 -2.71 0.66 -0.91
C GLU A 155 -1.47 0.89 -1.79
N SER A 156 -0.40 1.50 -1.26
CA SER A 156 0.84 1.79 -1.99
C SER A 156 2.04 1.25 -1.22
N GLU A 157 2.36 -0.02 -1.47
CA GLU A 157 3.23 -0.82 -0.61
C GLU A 157 4.54 -1.19 -1.32
N ILE A 158 5.63 -1.28 -0.56
CA ILE A 158 6.91 -1.83 -0.99
C ILE A 158 7.20 -3.06 -0.13
N ILE A 159 7.27 -4.21 -0.77
CA ILE A 159 7.32 -5.53 -0.13
C ILE A 159 8.67 -6.18 -0.46
N PRO A 160 9.48 -6.59 0.52
CA PRO A 160 10.71 -7.32 0.25
C PRO A 160 10.41 -8.72 -0.28
N LEU A 161 11.13 -9.14 -1.32
CA LEU A 161 10.96 -10.44 -1.96
C LEU A 161 12.13 -11.37 -1.64
N GLU A 162 11.80 -12.63 -1.42
CA GLU A 162 12.75 -13.75 -1.41
C GLU A 162 13.09 -14.16 -2.84
N ALA A 163 12.07 -14.23 -3.71
CA ALA A 163 12.23 -14.64 -5.10
C ALA A 163 11.12 -14.08 -6.00
N VAL A 164 11.45 -13.90 -7.28
CA VAL A 164 10.48 -13.68 -8.36
C VAL A 164 10.35 -14.98 -9.14
N MET A 165 9.13 -15.51 -9.22
CA MET A 165 8.84 -16.77 -9.90
C MET A 165 8.52 -16.48 -11.37
N TRP A 166 9.23 -17.14 -12.28
CA TRP A 166 9.09 -16.98 -13.72
C TRP A 166 8.54 -18.24 -14.37
N GLU A 167 7.67 -18.06 -15.37
CA GLU A 167 7.14 -19.14 -16.20
C GLU A 167 7.14 -18.66 -17.66
N SER A 168 7.86 -19.36 -18.53
CA SER A 168 7.96 -19.02 -19.96
C SER A 168 8.36 -17.56 -20.23
N GLY A 169 9.29 -17.03 -19.43
CA GLY A 169 9.78 -15.64 -19.54
C GLY A 169 8.84 -14.57 -18.99
N LYS A 170 7.70 -14.94 -18.40
CA LYS A 170 6.76 -14.02 -17.73
C LYS A 170 6.79 -14.20 -16.23
N VAL A 171 6.58 -13.12 -15.49
CA VAL A 171 6.42 -13.20 -14.03
C VAL A 171 5.11 -13.90 -13.72
N LYS A 172 5.17 -14.92 -12.87
CA LYS A 172 4.02 -15.74 -12.46
C LYS A 172 3.60 -15.48 -11.02
N ALA A 173 4.57 -15.25 -10.14
CA ALA A 173 4.32 -14.96 -8.74
C ALA A 173 5.51 -14.24 -8.09
N PHE A 174 5.26 -13.62 -6.96
CA PHE A 174 6.26 -13.04 -6.08
C PHE A 174 6.27 -13.81 -4.77
N ARG A 175 7.43 -14.31 -4.36
CA ARG A 175 7.64 -14.93 -3.05
C ARG A 175 8.16 -13.88 -2.09
N ILE A 176 7.40 -13.62 -1.04
CA ILE A 176 7.67 -12.60 -0.04
C ILE A 176 8.77 -13.10 0.91
N LYS A 177 9.72 -12.22 1.25
CA LYS A 177 10.74 -12.48 2.27
C LYS A 177 10.11 -12.34 3.65
N GLN A 178 9.86 -13.47 4.33
CA GLN A 178 9.29 -13.48 5.68
C GLN A 178 10.39 -13.43 6.72
N MET A 179 10.27 -12.53 7.69
CA MET A 179 11.26 -12.33 8.77
C MET A 179 10.66 -12.51 10.16
N ILE A 180 9.32 -12.51 10.24
CA ILE A 180 8.58 -12.54 11.51
C ILE A 180 7.97 -13.92 11.65
N SER A 181 8.25 -14.57 12.78
CA SER A 181 7.87 -15.97 13.02
C SER A 181 6.36 -16.09 13.29
N GLN A 182 5.85 -15.19 14.14
CA GLN A 182 4.45 -15.10 14.52
C GLN A 182 4.05 -13.62 14.52
N THR A 183 2.93 -13.30 13.89
CA THR A 183 2.32 -11.95 13.94
C THR A 183 1.30 -11.85 15.09
N TRP A 184 1.51 -12.65 16.14
CA TRP A 184 0.68 -12.73 17.35
C TRP A 184 1.58 -12.53 18.54
N ILE A 185 1.74 -11.28 18.91
CA ILE A 185 2.69 -10.88 19.93
C ILE A 185 1.91 -10.01 20.91
N GLY A 186 1.55 -10.60 22.06
CA GLY A 186 0.91 -9.88 23.17
C GLY A 186 -0.63 -9.90 23.19
N GLU A 187 -1.33 -10.27 22.12
CA GLU A 187 -2.79 -10.24 22.12
C GLU A 187 -3.44 -11.53 22.65
N SER A 188 -4.25 -11.39 23.70
CA SER A 188 -5.34 -12.32 24.05
C SER A 188 -6.67 -11.99 23.32
N GLY A 189 -6.64 -11.10 22.31
CA GLY A 189 -7.81 -10.66 21.56
C GLY A 189 -7.49 -10.50 20.08
N LYS A 190 -8.39 -10.95 19.21
CA LYS A 190 -8.28 -10.96 17.74
C LYS A 190 -7.68 -9.67 17.14
N GLY A 191 -6.41 -9.71 16.74
CA GLY A 191 -5.91 -8.75 15.75
C GLY A 191 -6.77 -8.77 14.48
N TYR A 192 -6.80 -7.65 13.77
CA TYR A 192 -7.70 -7.47 12.63
C TYR A 192 -7.29 -8.36 11.46
N LEU A 193 -8.05 -9.44 11.28
CA LEU A 193 -7.95 -10.31 10.12
C LEU A 193 -8.63 -9.63 8.94
N VAL A 194 -7.93 -8.72 8.25
CA VAL A 194 -8.39 -8.20 6.97
C VAL A 194 -7.88 -9.13 5.87
N ARG A 195 -8.76 -10.01 5.37
CA ARG A 195 -8.53 -10.85 4.18
C ARG A 195 -7.31 -11.78 4.27
N GLY A 196 -6.99 -12.28 5.46
CA GLY A 196 -5.89 -13.23 5.67
C GLY A 196 -4.50 -12.60 5.79
N ILE A 197 -4.36 -11.28 5.61
CA ILE A 197 -3.09 -10.59 5.77
C ILE A 197 -3.05 -9.93 7.16
N TRP A 198 -2.11 -10.38 7.99
CA TRP A 198 -1.92 -9.88 9.35
C TRP A 198 -1.16 -8.55 9.35
N MET A 199 -1.75 -7.53 9.97
CA MET A 199 -1.07 -6.31 10.38
C MET A 199 -1.00 -6.27 11.90
N ASP A 200 0.21 -6.29 12.44
CA ASP A 200 0.45 -6.12 13.87
C ASP A 200 0.72 -4.64 14.11
N THR A 201 -0.23 -4.00 14.82
CA THR A 201 -0.21 -2.57 15.09
C THR A 201 0.99 -2.17 15.93
N ASP A 202 1.40 -3.00 16.88
CA ASP A 202 2.49 -2.68 17.79
C ASP A 202 3.86 -2.90 17.14
N LEU A 203 4.02 -3.95 16.33
CA LEU A 203 5.18 -4.07 15.45
C LEU A 203 5.27 -2.90 14.47
N SER A 204 4.15 -2.47 13.88
CA SER A 204 4.13 -1.34 12.95
C SER A 204 4.52 -0.03 13.64
N LYS A 205 4.00 0.22 14.84
CA LYS A 205 4.45 1.33 15.69
C LYS A 205 5.93 1.21 16.03
N PHE A 206 6.41 0.02 16.42
CA PHE A 206 7.81 -0.21 16.76
C PHE A 206 8.73 0.14 15.59
N PHE A 207 8.47 -0.44 14.41
CA PHE A 207 9.27 -0.25 13.21
C PHE A 207 9.28 1.22 12.77
N THR A 208 8.12 1.86 12.74
CA THR A 208 8.02 3.27 12.36
C THR A 208 8.72 4.18 13.38
N ARG A 209 8.44 4.02 14.69
CA ARG A 209 8.95 4.92 15.73
C ARG A 209 10.45 4.82 15.94
N LEU A 210 11.09 3.73 15.50
CA LEU A 210 12.55 3.62 15.57
C LEU A 210 13.26 4.59 14.59
N PHE A 211 12.59 4.98 13.52
CA PHE A 211 13.14 5.84 12.45
C PHE A 211 12.57 7.26 12.49
N VAL A 212 11.82 7.61 13.54
CA VAL A 212 11.09 8.87 13.63
C VAL A 212 11.36 9.51 14.99
N PRO A 213 11.81 10.78 15.03
CA PRO A 213 12.06 11.48 16.28
C PRO A 213 10.87 11.47 17.24
N ALA A 214 11.16 11.46 18.54
CA ALA A 214 10.16 11.31 19.59
C ALA A 214 9.08 12.39 19.56
N ASP A 215 9.46 13.62 19.22
CA ASP A 215 8.64 14.82 19.15
C ASP A 215 7.78 14.93 17.88
N ARG A 216 8.08 14.14 16.84
CA ARG A 216 7.34 14.14 15.57
C ARG A 216 6.04 13.35 15.68
N LYS A 217 4.93 14.01 15.35
CA LYS A 217 3.61 13.38 15.16
C LYS A 217 3.41 13.04 13.69
N ILE A 218 3.39 11.74 13.42
CA ILE A 218 3.16 11.22 12.06
C ILE A 218 2.01 10.21 12.02
N TYR A 219 1.38 9.88 13.14
CA TYR A 219 0.23 8.98 13.13
C TYR A 219 -0.97 9.62 12.40
N PRO A 220 -1.71 8.89 11.53
CA PRO A 220 -1.66 7.44 11.29
C PRO A 220 -0.75 6.97 10.14
N TYR A 221 0.17 7.82 9.66
CA TYR A 221 1.16 7.43 8.65
C TYR A 221 2.27 6.55 9.24
N PHE A 222 2.25 5.26 8.86
CA PHE A 222 3.27 4.26 9.19
C PHE A 222 4.14 3.95 7.97
N PRO A 223 5.26 4.68 7.75
CA PRO A 223 6.15 4.46 6.60
C PRO A 223 6.83 3.08 6.61
N LEU A 224 6.99 2.47 7.79
CA LEU A 224 7.48 1.11 7.98
C LEU A 224 6.46 0.34 8.82
N PHE A 225 5.85 -0.69 8.24
CA PHE A 225 4.75 -1.41 8.87
C PHE A 225 4.90 -2.92 8.72
N CYS A 226 4.24 -3.66 9.61
CA CYS A 226 4.23 -5.12 9.56
C CYS A 226 3.09 -5.61 8.66
N LYS A 227 3.42 -6.29 7.56
CA LYS A 227 2.46 -6.98 6.69
C LYS A 227 3.14 -8.21 6.09
N TYR A 228 2.38 -9.27 5.78
CA TYR A 228 2.89 -10.52 5.20
C TYR A 228 4.02 -11.21 6.01
N LYS A 229 4.02 -11.05 7.34
CA LYS A 229 5.11 -11.52 8.23
C LYS A 229 6.48 -10.92 7.92
N THR A 230 6.50 -9.68 7.45
CA THR A 230 7.74 -8.94 7.17
C THR A 230 7.53 -7.45 7.37
N ILE A 231 8.63 -6.70 7.22
CA ILE A 231 8.62 -5.24 7.26
C ILE A 231 8.38 -4.74 5.84
N CYS A 232 7.30 -4.00 5.64
CA CYS A 232 6.95 -3.36 4.38
C CYS A 232 7.15 -1.85 4.48
N GLY A 233 7.40 -1.21 3.34
CA GLY A 233 7.45 0.25 3.21
C GLY A 233 6.15 0.79 2.65
N PHE A 234 5.69 1.94 3.13
CA PHE A 234 4.53 2.65 2.56
C PHE A 234 4.99 3.87 1.75
N SER A 235 4.51 4.01 0.52
CA SER A 235 4.89 5.10 -0.39
C SER A 235 3.69 6.00 -0.72
N PRO A 236 3.49 7.11 0.00
CA PRO A 236 2.32 7.98 -0.19
C PRO A 236 2.45 8.87 -1.44
N ILE A 237 3.67 9.16 -1.89
CA ILE A 237 3.90 9.99 -3.08
C ILE A 237 3.79 9.12 -4.33
N LEU A 238 2.74 9.34 -5.11
CA LEU A 238 2.39 8.53 -6.29
C LEU A 238 3.22 8.88 -7.54
N SER A 239 4.53 8.77 -7.45
CA SER A 239 5.44 8.98 -8.59
C SER A 239 6.55 7.92 -8.62
N SER A 240 7.28 7.79 -9.73
CA SER A 240 8.45 6.88 -9.75
C SER A 240 9.52 7.30 -8.75
N GLU A 241 9.68 8.59 -8.48
CA GLU A 241 10.63 9.11 -7.51
C GLU A 241 10.17 8.84 -6.08
N GLY A 242 8.91 9.14 -5.77
CA GLY A 242 8.30 8.86 -4.46
C GLY A 242 8.43 7.40 -4.04
N ARG A 243 8.25 6.48 -5.00
CA ARG A 243 8.49 5.04 -4.80
C ARG A 243 9.95 4.72 -4.49
N ARG A 244 10.89 5.31 -5.24
CA ARG A 244 12.33 5.07 -5.07
C ARG A 244 12.87 5.62 -3.76
N ASN A 245 12.32 6.72 -3.24
CA ASN A 245 12.81 7.39 -2.03
C ASN A 245 12.63 6.55 -0.75
N ILE A 246 11.62 5.68 -0.70
CA ILE A 246 11.37 4.81 0.48
C ILE A 246 12.24 3.54 0.46
N ILE A 247 12.70 3.09 -0.71
CA ILE A 247 13.42 1.82 -0.84
C ILE A 247 14.73 1.78 -0.04
N PRO A 248 15.61 2.82 -0.07
CA PRO A 248 16.83 2.81 0.75
C PRO A 248 16.53 2.69 2.24
N LEU A 249 15.53 3.43 2.74
CA LEU A 249 15.09 3.36 4.13
C LEU A 249 14.65 1.93 4.49
N LEU A 250 13.76 1.35 3.68
CA LEU A 250 13.29 -0.02 3.90
C LEU A 250 14.43 -1.04 3.87
N HIS A 251 15.39 -0.88 2.94
CA HIS A 251 16.55 -1.76 2.82
C HIS A 251 17.43 -1.70 4.07
N HIS A 252 17.73 -0.51 4.57
CA HIS A 252 18.48 -0.32 5.81
C HIS A 252 17.71 -0.87 7.01
N ALA A 253 16.41 -0.59 7.12
CA ALA A 253 15.55 -1.08 8.18
C ALA A 253 15.56 -2.61 8.24
N ILE A 254 15.34 -3.29 7.12
CA ILE A 254 15.35 -4.76 7.05
C ILE A 254 16.69 -5.33 7.54
N LYS A 255 17.82 -4.81 7.05
CA LYS A 255 19.15 -5.27 7.48
C LYS A 255 19.41 -5.03 8.95
N PHE A 256 18.92 -3.93 9.49
CA PHE A 256 19.05 -3.58 10.90
C PHE A 256 18.17 -4.48 11.79
N PHE A 257 16.93 -4.72 11.39
CA PHE A 257 15.97 -5.48 12.18
C PHE A 257 16.19 -6.98 12.15
N LEU A 258 16.71 -7.54 11.05
CA LEU A 258 16.88 -8.98 10.87
C LEU A 258 17.59 -9.68 12.05
N PRO A 259 18.74 -9.20 12.57
CA PRO A 259 19.39 -9.83 13.72
C PRO A 259 18.65 -9.62 15.06
N GLU A 260 17.78 -8.60 15.15
CA GLU A 260 17.11 -8.19 16.40
C GLU A 260 15.66 -8.67 16.47
N ILE A 261 15.13 -9.26 15.39
CA ILE A 261 13.69 -9.53 15.24
C ILE A 261 13.15 -10.50 16.28
N GLU A 262 13.92 -11.49 16.70
CA GLU A 262 13.51 -12.42 17.76
C GLU A 262 13.37 -11.70 19.11
N GLY A 263 14.33 -10.84 19.45
CA GLY A 263 14.29 -10.04 20.68
C GLY A 263 13.12 -9.05 20.69
N ILE A 264 12.82 -8.42 19.55
CA ILE A 264 11.67 -7.51 19.41
C ILE A 264 10.37 -8.28 19.60
N GLN A 265 10.25 -9.45 18.98
CA GLN A 265 9.05 -10.28 19.09
C GLN A 265 8.83 -10.77 20.52
N GLU A 266 9.89 -11.21 21.22
CA GLU A 266 9.76 -11.66 22.60
C GLU A 266 9.41 -10.51 23.55
N ALA A 267 9.96 -9.31 23.34
CA ALA A 267 9.63 -8.15 24.17
C ALA A 267 8.15 -7.76 24.04
N LEU A 268 7.67 -7.63 22.80
CA LEU A 268 6.28 -7.24 22.54
C LEU A 268 5.28 -8.32 22.93
N LYS A 269 5.72 -9.59 23.10
CA LYS A 269 4.82 -10.69 23.50
C LYS A 269 4.34 -10.53 24.92
N ASN A 270 5.15 -9.86 25.73
CA ASN A 270 4.96 -9.70 27.15
C ASN A 270 4.40 -8.31 27.51
N GLU A 271 4.62 -7.29 26.67
CA GLU A 271 4.21 -5.91 26.92
C GLU A 271 3.84 -5.17 25.62
N ASP A 272 2.81 -4.31 25.67
CA ASP A 272 2.44 -3.43 24.55
C ASP A 272 3.58 -2.46 24.18
N PHE A 273 3.59 -2.01 22.93
CA PHE A 273 4.60 -1.07 22.47
C PHE A 273 4.58 0.25 23.26
N SER A 274 5.74 0.62 23.83
CA SER A 274 5.99 1.95 24.37
C SER A 274 7.40 2.44 24.03
N LEU A 275 7.58 3.77 23.97
CA LEU A 275 8.91 4.39 23.78
C LEU A 275 9.89 4.12 24.93
N LYS A 276 9.39 3.57 26.05
CA LYS A 276 10.20 3.24 27.23
C LYS A 276 10.64 1.77 27.25
N LEU A 277 10.20 0.95 26.30
CA LEU A 277 10.64 -0.44 26.18
C LEU A 277 12.18 -0.49 26.14
N PRO A 278 12.83 -1.32 26.98
CA PRO A 278 14.28 -1.37 27.04
C PRO A 278 14.94 -1.69 25.69
N ILE A 279 14.37 -2.65 24.95
CA ILE A 279 14.85 -3.01 23.62
C ILE A 279 14.69 -1.86 22.62
N PHE A 280 13.57 -1.13 22.67
CA PHE A 280 13.35 0.03 21.80
C PHE A 280 14.41 1.11 22.07
N THR A 281 14.62 1.46 23.33
CA THR A 281 15.62 2.47 23.74
C THR A 281 17.02 2.09 23.27
N SER A 282 17.40 0.82 23.44
CA SER A 282 18.71 0.30 23.02
C SER A 282 18.90 0.36 21.51
N LEU A 283 17.88 -0.03 20.73
CA LEU A 283 17.95 -0.03 19.28
C LEU A 283 17.90 1.38 18.69
N HIS A 284 17.08 2.28 19.26
CA HIS A 284 16.91 3.64 18.76
C HIS A 284 18.23 4.42 18.81
N GLN A 285 19.08 4.18 19.82
CA GLN A 285 20.41 4.79 19.93
C GLN A 285 21.39 4.36 18.83
N LYS A 286 21.13 3.23 18.16
CA LYS A 286 21.99 2.69 17.10
C LYS A 286 21.59 3.19 15.71
N ILE A 287 20.45 3.85 15.56
CA ILE A 287 19.95 4.32 14.25
C ILE A 287 20.66 5.62 13.85
N PRO A 288 21.35 5.65 12.69
CA PRO A 288 21.93 6.88 12.17
C PRO A 288 20.86 7.91 11.79
N GLU A 289 21.07 9.19 12.12
CA GLU A 289 20.16 10.29 11.76
C GLU A 289 19.89 10.38 10.25
N ALA A 290 20.90 10.07 9.43
CA ALA A 290 20.78 10.07 7.97
C ALA A 290 19.69 9.12 7.46
N TRP A 291 19.39 8.04 8.19
CA TRP A 291 18.32 7.10 7.82
C TRP A 291 16.93 7.67 8.11
N MET A 292 16.81 8.61 9.05
CA MET A 292 15.55 9.25 9.41
C MET A 292 15.17 10.38 8.44
N ALA A 293 16.14 10.93 7.70
CA ALA A 293 15.96 12.11 6.84
C ALA A 293 14.77 12.02 5.87
N PRO A 294 14.51 10.89 5.16
CA PRO A 294 13.36 10.79 4.25
C PRO A 294 11.99 10.96 4.95
N LEU A 295 11.91 10.65 6.25
CA LEU A 295 10.67 10.74 7.02
C LEU A 295 10.46 12.15 7.62
N MET A 296 11.52 12.95 7.72
CA MET A 296 11.47 14.29 8.30
C MET A 296 10.67 15.29 7.46
N SER A 297 10.51 15.00 6.16
CA SER A 297 9.72 15.81 5.23
C SER A 297 8.22 15.60 5.38
N PHE A 298 7.77 14.61 6.17
CA PHE A 298 6.36 14.33 6.41
C PHE A 298 5.86 14.89 7.75
N SER A 299 4.62 15.36 7.76
CA SER A 299 3.87 15.69 8.97
C SER A 299 2.41 15.32 8.81
N VAL A 300 1.74 15.05 9.93
CA VAL A 300 0.31 14.75 9.93
C VAL A 300 -0.44 15.78 10.78
N GLU A 301 -1.56 16.24 10.24
CA GLU A 301 -2.48 17.16 10.88
C GLU A 301 -3.87 16.54 10.93
N ALA A 302 -4.49 16.53 12.11
CA ALA A 302 -5.88 16.09 12.26
C ALA A 302 -6.83 17.25 11.98
N TYR A 303 -7.91 16.99 11.25
CA TYR A 303 -8.97 17.96 10.97
C TYR A 303 -10.35 17.29 11.00
N LEU A 304 -11.41 18.09 10.95
CA LEU A 304 -12.78 17.60 10.79
C LEU A 304 -13.20 17.83 9.34
N ASN A 305 -13.73 16.79 8.69
CA ASN A 305 -14.27 16.90 7.34
C ASN A 305 -15.65 17.62 7.35
N ASP A 306 -16.26 17.78 6.17
CA ASP A 306 -17.56 18.46 6.00
C ASP A 306 -18.72 17.82 6.79
N ARG A 307 -18.52 16.61 7.31
CA ARG A 307 -19.47 15.84 8.12
C ARG A 307 -19.08 15.77 9.60
N GLU A 308 -18.13 16.62 10.02
CA GLU A 308 -17.59 16.65 11.38
C GLU A 308 -16.92 15.33 11.81
N HIS A 309 -16.53 14.47 10.87
CA HIS A 309 -15.74 13.28 11.17
C HIS A 309 -14.25 13.63 11.16
N LYS A 310 -13.51 13.05 12.11
CA LYS A 310 -12.07 13.23 12.22
C LYS A 310 -11.35 12.51 11.08
N GLU A 311 -10.55 13.26 10.34
CA GLU A 311 -9.65 12.79 9.29
C GLU A 311 -8.23 13.33 9.54
N TYR A 312 -7.27 12.87 8.75
CA TYR A 312 -5.87 13.26 8.88
C TYR A 312 -5.30 13.67 7.52
N ALA A 313 -4.68 14.84 7.44
CA ALA A 313 -3.95 15.31 6.28
C ALA A 313 -2.48 14.93 6.41
N LEU A 314 -1.91 14.29 5.39
CA LEU A 314 -0.50 13.99 5.29
C LEU A 314 0.17 15.07 4.42
N HIS A 315 1.01 15.88 5.05
CA HIS A 315 1.77 16.92 4.37
C HIS A 315 3.18 16.42 4.03
N HIS A 316 3.71 16.84 2.89
CA HIS A 316 5.07 16.55 2.47
C HIS A 316 5.76 17.81 1.95
N VAL A 317 6.86 18.22 2.60
CA VAL A 317 7.68 19.34 2.16
C VAL A 317 8.68 18.82 1.13
N HIS A 318 8.50 19.19 -0.13
CA HIS A 318 9.47 18.86 -1.18
C HIS A 318 10.75 19.70 -0.97
N THR A 319 11.76 19.11 -0.33
CA THR A 319 13.09 19.69 -0.28
C THR A 319 13.72 19.50 -1.65
N LYS A 320 13.70 20.55 -2.48
CA LYS A 320 14.54 20.59 -3.69
C LYS A 320 15.99 20.59 -3.23
N ASN A 321 16.71 19.49 -3.45
CA ASN A 321 18.17 19.48 -3.41
C ASN A 321 18.73 20.04 -4.71
#